data_AF-A0A3S8V329-F1
#
_entry.id   AF-A0A3S8V329-F1
#
_cell.length_a   1.000
_cell.length_b   1.000
_cell.length_c   1.000
_cell.angle_alpha   90.00
_cell.angle_beta   90.00
_cell.angle_gamma   90.00
#
_symmetry.space_group_name_H-M   'P 1'
#
loop_
_entity.id
_entity.type
_entity.pdbx_description
1 polymer ?
#
loop_
_entity_poly.entity_id
_entity_poly.type
_entity_poly.pdbx_seq_one_letter_code
_entity_poly.pdbx_strand_id
1 'polypeptide(L)'
;MAADLSFLPALVGATLRTSEGAFIPTTSVDAAVIGLYFSAHWCPPCRRFSPQLSLIYRQAVQLNKSIEIIFISRDRDEITFGEYHGSMPWLAMPFAEQPRVQELSVKYSVQSIPALIFLNRKGEIIDREARNTVLSQENFVYSLPDKADEALKDSTVHVLLKRLVANESKGNSDKAEGLKTIVRIISNLIQNPGDPKYMSLKKDNVAVQSKLDTAELLEILKIIGFSETKDAFVATENPNLNALKSIREIIQGVIPSFQ
;
A
#
# COMPACT_ATOMS: atom_id res chain seq x y z
N MET A 1 15.31 -4.64 10.99
CA MET A 1 14.83 -6.01 10.75
C MET A 1 13.33 -5.94 10.56
N ALA A 2 12.84 -6.00 9.33
CA ALA A 2 11.41 -6.08 9.07
C ALA A 2 10.88 -7.41 9.65
N ALA A 3 9.77 -7.38 10.40
CA ALA A 3 9.16 -8.58 10.95
C ALA A 3 8.79 -9.54 9.80
N ASP A 4 9.18 -10.80 9.92
CA ASP A 4 9.05 -11.82 8.87
C ASP A 4 7.77 -12.66 9.07
N LEU A 5 7.02 -12.85 7.98
CA LEU A 5 5.81 -13.69 7.86
C LEU A 5 6.12 -15.20 7.94
N SER A 6 7.26 -15.58 8.52
CA SER A 6 7.72 -16.96 8.74
C SER A 6 6.69 -17.91 9.37
N PHE A 7 5.72 -17.39 10.14
CA PHE A 7 4.64 -18.18 10.72
C PHE A 7 3.63 -18.68 9.68
N LEU A 8 3.49 -17.99 8.55
CA LEU A 8 2.38 -18.15 7.63
C LEU A 8 2.37 -19.52 6.93
N PRO A 9 3.49 -20.06 6.42
CA PRO A 9 3.50 -21.40 5.83
C PRO A 9 3.08 -22.51 6.81
N ALA A 10 3.46 -22.38 8.08
CA ALA A 10 3.04 -23.31 9.12
C ALA A 10 1.53 -23.20 9.40
N LEU A 11 0.95 -22.02 9.21
CA LEU A 11 -0.46 -21.75 9.48
C LEU A 11 -1.39 -22.22 8.36
N VAL A 12 -1.08 -21.88 7.10
CA VAL A 12 -2.00 -22.06 5.95
C VAL A 12 -1.45 -22.97 4.85
N GLY A 13 -0.33 -23.66 5.10
CA GLY A 13 0.31 -24.53 4.14
C GLY A 13 1.42 -23.84 3.34
N ALA A 14 2.22 -24.63 2.61
CA ALA A 14 3.40 -24.14 1.88
C ALA A 14 3.04 -23.33 0.61
N THR A 15 1.83 -23.50 0.10
CA THR A 15 1.32 -22.79 -1.07
C THR A 15 -0.06 -22.21 -0.82
N LEU A 16 -0.39 -21.16 -1.57
CA LEU A 16 -1.70 -20.54 -1.62
C LEU A 16 -2.24 -20.57 -3.05
N ARG A 17 -3.56 -20.62 -3.19
CA ARG A 17 -4.26 -20.63 -4.48
C ARG A 17 -4.72 -19.21 -4.83
N THR A 18 -4.49 -18.76 -6.06
CA THR A 18 -5.01 -17.49 -6.60
C THR A 18 -6.46 -17.64 -7.05
N SER A 19 -7.15 -16.54 -7.33
CA SER A 19 -8.53 -16.53 -7.86
C SER A 19 -8.65 -17.27 -9.20
N GLU A 20 -7.59 -17.23 -10.01
CA GLU A 20 -7.48 -17.91 -11.31
C GLU A 20 -7.15 -19.39 -11.18
N GLY A 21 -6.88 -19.86 -9.95
CA GLY A 21 -6.59 -21.25 -9.64
C GLY A 21 -5.13 -21.67 -9.75
N ALA A 22 -4.22 -20.73 -9.99
CA ALA A 22 -2.78 -20.98 -9.89
C ALA A 22 -2.34 -21.13 -8.42
N PHE A 23 -1.18 -21.75 -8.19
CA PHE A 23 -0.58 -21.85 -6.86
C PHE A 23 0.69 -21.00 -6.77
N ILE A 24 0.84 -20.27 -5.67
CA ILE A 24 2.04 -19.48 -5.35
C ILE A 24 2.63 -19.93 -4.01
N PRO A 25 3.94 -19.76 -3.77
CA PRO A 25 4.54 -20.03 -2.47
C PRO A 25 3.93 -19.12 -1.39
N THR A 26 3.56 -19.66 -0.22
CA THR A 26 3.05 -18.85 0.90
C THR A 26 4.07 -17.79 1.35
N THR A 27 5.36 -18.07 1.17
CA THR A 27 6.46 -17.15 1.47
C THR A 27 6.53 -15.94 0.54
N SER A 28 5.81 -15.92 -0.59
CA SER A 28 5.75 -14.76 -1.47
C SER A 28 4.72 -13.72 -1.03
N VAL A 29 3.93 -14.01 0.01
CA VAL A 29 2.99 -13.04 0.57
C VAL A 29 3.78 -11.95 1.29
N ASP A 30 3.54 -10.69 0.89
CA ASP A 30 4.09 -9.52 1.56
C ASP A 30 2.98 -8.52 1.91
N ALA A 31 2.52 -8.58 3.15
CA ALA A 31 1.52 -7.66 3.70
C ALA A 31 1.76 -7.46 5.20
N ALA A 32 1.49 -6.24 5.69
CA ALA A 32 1.58 -5.91 7.11
C ALA A 32 0.39 -6.48 7.90
N VAL A 33 -0.76 -6.61 7.23
CA VAL A 33 -2.01 -7.15 7.77
C VAL A 33 -2.42 -8.39 6.96
N ILE A 34 -2.60 -9.52 7.64
CA ILE A 34 -3.12 -10.75 7.06
C ILE A 34 -4.54 -10.98 7.59
N GLY A 35 -5.52 -11.02 6.70
CA GLY A 35 -6.90 -11.36 7.04
C GLY A 35 -7.20 -12.84 6.82
N LEU A 36 -7.46 -13.59 7.89
CA LEU A 36 -7.98 -14.95 7.78
C LEU A 36 -9.50 -14.88 7.63
N TYR A 37 -10.01 -15.19 6.44
CA TYR A 37 -11.42 -15.09 6.14
C TYR A 37 -12.07 -16.48 6.11
N PHE A 38 -12.78 -16.83 7.19
CA PHE A 38 -13.52 -18.08 7.30
C PHE A 38 -14.91 -17.92 6.71
N SER A 39 -15.19 -18.68 5.65
CA SER A 39 -16.43 -18.53 4.89
C SER A 39 -16.76 -19.80 4.10
N ALA A 40 -17.94 -19.87 3.52
CA ALA A 40 -18.35 -20.96 2.64
C ALA A 40 -19.47 -20.50 1.69
N HIS A 41 -19.54 -21.10 0.52
CA HIS A 41 -20.55 -20.80 -0.48
C HIS A 41 -21.96 -21.12 0.02
N TRP A 42 -22.13 -22.26 0.70
CA TRP A 42 -23.44 -22.69 1.20
C TRP A 42 -24.03 -21.76 2.27
N CYS A 43 -23.21 -20.91 2.89
CA CYS A 43 -23.58 -20.02 3.99
C CYS A 43 -24.21 -18.69 3.48
N PRO A 44 -25.51 -18.42 3.74
CA PRO A 44 -26.18 -17.19 3.28
C PRO A 44 -25.58 -15.87 3.81
N PRO A 45 -25.24 -15.70 5.11
CA PRO A 45 -24.60 -14.46 5.55
C PRO A 45 -23.21 -14.27 4.94
N CYS A 46 -22.50 -15.36 4.61
CA CYS A 46 -21.22 -15.32 3.92
C CYS A 46 -21.34 -14.76 2.50
N ARG A 47 -22.32 -15.25 1.73
CA ARG A 47 -22.61 -14.72 0.38
C ARG A 47 -23.01 -13.25 0.37
N ARG A 48 -23.58 -12.72 1.46
CA ARG A 48 -23.85 -11.29 1.62
C ARG A 48 -22.61 -10.47 1.97
N PHE A 49 -21.72 -11.02 2.81
CA PHE A 49 -20.53 -10.32 3.29
C PHE A 49 -19.39 -10.29 2.26
N SER A 50 -19.15 -11.39 1.53
CA SER A 50 -18.03 -11.48 0.57
C SER A 50 -18.00 -10.33 -0.47
N PRO A 51 -19.11 -9.93 -1.11
CA PRO A 51 -19.09 -8.80 -2.04
C PRO A 51 -18.70 -7.47 -1.37
N GLN A 52 -19.14 -7.23 -0.13
CA GLN A 52 -18.78 -6.02 0.62
C GLN A 52 -17.28 -6.00 0.94
N LEU A 53 -16.76 -7.14 1.43
CA LEU A 53 -15.34 -7.30 1.71
C LEU A 53 -14.49 -7.17 0.43
N SER A 54 -14.95 -7.69 -0.71
CA SER A 54 -14.29 -7.53 -2.01
C SER A 54 -14.16 -6.07 -2.43
N LEU A 55 -15.19 -5.24 -2.21
CA LEU A 55 -15.13 -3.81 -2.51
C LEU A 55 -14.07 -3.09 -1.65
N ILE A 56 -14.08 -3.37 -0.34
CA ILE A 56 -13.13 -2.79 0.61
C ILE A 56 -11.70 -3.22 0.29
N TYR A 57 -11.49 -4.52 0.00
CA TYR A 57 -10.19 -5.05 -0.37
C TYR A 57 -9.65 -4.42 -1.65
N ARG A 58 -10.49 -4.32 -2.71
CA ARG A 58 -10.08 -3.68 -3.96
C ARG A 58 -9.72 -2.20 -3.74
N GLN A 59 -10.48 -1.48 -2.92
CA GLN A 59 -10.16 -0.11 -2.56
C GLN A 59 -8.82 -0.02 -1.81
N ALA A 60 -8.57 -0.93 -0.86
CA ALA A 60 -7.29 -1.00 -0.14
C ALA A 60 -6.11 -1.28 -1.08
N VAL A 61 -6.25 -2.22 -2.02
CA VAL A 61 -5.24 -2.49 -3.06
C VAL A 61 -5.01 -1.27 -3.95
N GLN A 62 -6.07 -0.59 -4.39
CA GLN A 62 -5.97 0.63 -5.20
C GLN A 62 -5.27 1.79 -4.47
N LEU A 63 -5.46 1.88 -3.15
CA LEU A 63 -4.79 2.85 -2.27
C LEU A 63 -3.43 2.34 -1.75
N ASN A 64 -2.89 1.28 -2.35
CA ASN A 64 -1.60 0.69 -2.00
C ASN A 64 -1.47 0.34 -0.51
N LYS A 65 -2.54 -0.19 0.11
CA LYS A 65 -2.54 -0.63 1.51
C LYS A 65 -1.97 -2.05 1.67
N SER A 66 -1.24 -2.27 2.76
CA SER A 66 -0.53 -3.50 3.11
C SER A 66 -1.44 -4.51 3.77
N ILE A 67 -2.36 -5.03 2.97
CA ILE A 67 -3.30 -6.06 3.38
C ILE A 67 -3.31 -7.18 2.35
N GLU A 68 -3.38 -8.41 2.83
CA GLU A 68 -3.73 -9.59 2.04
C GLU A 68 -4.80 -10.39 2.81
N ILE A 69 -5.75 -10.98 2.09
CA ILE A 69 -6.77 -11.85 2.65
C ILE A 69 -6.50 -13.28 2.21
N ILE A 70 -6.61 -14.22 3.14
CA ILE A 70 -6.51 -15.65 2.87
C ILE A 70 -7.85 -16.27 3.21
N PHE A 71 -8.54 -16.75 2.18
CA PHE A 71 -9.78 -17.47 2.30
C PHE A 71 -9.54 -18.85 2.91
N ILE A 72 -10.20 -19.08 4.04
CA ILE A 72 -10.25 -20.35 4.75
C ILE A 72 -11.65 -20.95 4.53
N SER A 73 -11.75 -21.79 3.49
CA SER A 73 -13.03 -22.36 3.06
C SER A 73 -13.56 -23.41 4.03
N ARG A 74 -14.85 -23.33 4.34
CA ARG A 74 -15.63 -24.40 4.97
C ARG A 74 -16.59 -25.08 3.97
N ASP A 75 -16.34 -24.94 2.68
CA ASP A 75 -17.04 -25.70 1.64
C ASP A 75 -16.71 -27.18 1.75
N ARG A 76 -17.63 -28.02 1.27
CA ARG A 76 -17.57 -29.47 1.47
C ARG A 76 -16.90 -30.20 0.30
N ASP A 77 -16.72 -29.50 -0.81
CA ASP A 77 -16.18 -30.03 -2.05
C ASP A 77 -15.36 -28.97 -2.79
N GLU A 78 -14.39 -29.44 -3.56
CA GLU A 78 -13.41 -28.60 -4.26
C GLU A 78 -14.04 -27.76 -5.37
N ILE A 79 -15.11 -28.26 -6.01
CA ILE A 79 -15.79 -27.58 -7.11
C ILE A 79 -16.45 -26.30 -6.58
N THR A 80 -17.28 -26.42 -5.56
CA THR A 80 -17.98 -25.30 -4.92
C THR A 80 -16.99 -24.32 -4.30
N PHE A 81 -15.92 -24.82 -3.69
CA PHE A 81 -14.80 -23.99 -3.23
C PHE A 81 -14.20 -23.17 -4.37
N GLY A 82 -13.89 -23.81 -5.50
CA GLY A 82 -13.27 -23.19 -6.65
C GLY A 82 -14.14 -22.11 -7.27
N GLU A 83 -15.43 -22.38 -7.48
CA GLU A 83 -16.41 -21.44 -8.00
C GLU A 83 -16.55 -20.21 -7.10
N TYR A 84 -16.68 -20.43 -5.79
CA TYR A 84 -16.86 -19.35 -4.84
C TYR A 84 -15.60 -18.50 -4.70
N HIS A 85 -14.42 -19.13 -4.59
CA HIS A 85 -13.14 -18.44 -4.54
C HIS A 85 -12.86 -17.65 -5.82
N GLY A 86 -13.25 -18.17 -6.99
CA GLY A 86 -13.06 -17.47 -8.27
C GLY A 86 -13.78 -16.12 -8.36
N SER A 87 -14.77 -15.88 -7.49
CA SER A 87 -15.44 -14.56 -7.37
C SER A 87 -14.72 -13.57 -6.44
N MET A 88 -13.68 -14.00 -5.73
CA MET A 88 -12.98 -13.22 -4.71
C MET A 88 -11.64 -12.68 -5.26
N PRO A 89 -11.21 -11.48 -4.84
CA PRO A 89 -9.98 -10.84 -5.34
C PRO A 89 -8.70 -11.20 -4.57
N TRP A 90 -8.71 -12.23 -3.72
CA TRP A 90 -7.64 -12.54 -2.77
C TRP A 90 -7.20 -14.00 -2.88
N LEU A 91 -6.30 -14.44 -1.99
CA LEU A 91 -5.74 -15.80 -1.99
C LEU A 91 -6.63 -16.76 -1.20
N ALA A 92 -6.46 -18.06 -1.41
CA ALA A 92 -7.06 -19.11 -0.61
C ALA A 92 -6.03 -20.13 -0.11
N MET A 93 -6.29 -20.66 1.08
CA MET A 93 -5.68 -21.92 1.49
C MET A 93 -6.17 -23.03 0.53
N PRO A 94 -5.27 -23.85 -0.04
CA PRO A 94 -5.65 -24.95 -0.93
C PRO A 94 -6.71 -25.86 -0.31
N PHE A 95 -7.64 -26.37 -1.12
CA PHE A 95 -8.66 -27.31 -0.62
C PHE A 95 -8.05 -28.60 -0.06
N ALA A 96 -6.87 -29.01 -0.55
CA ALA A 96 -6.13 -30.15 0.01
C ALA A 96 -5.73 -29.94 1.49
N GLU A 97 -5.65 -28.70 1.97
CA GLU A 97 -5.33 -28.35 3.36
C GLU A 97 -6.59 -28.27 4.26
N GLN A 98 -7.75 -28.74 3.78
CA GLN A 98 -9.00 -28.81 4.56
C GLN A 98 -8.85 -29.39 5.99
N PRO A 99 -8.01 -30.42 6.24
CA PRO A 99 -7.78 -30.91 7.61
C PRO A 99 -7.33 -29.82 8.60
N ARG A 100 -6.62 -28.78 8.12
CA ARG A 100 -6.17 -27.64 8.96
C ARG A 100 -7.30 -26.67 9.32
N VAL A 101 -8.39 -26.63 8.57
CA VAL A 101 -9.49 -25.67 8.80
C VAL A 101 -10.06 -25.82 10.21
N GLN A 102 -10.19 -27.05 10.70
CA GLN A 102 -10.68 -27.32 12.05
C GLN A 102 -9.68 -26.82 13.11
N GLU A 103 -8.39 -27.05 12.93
CA GLU A 103 -7.33 -26.57 13.82
C GLU A 103 -7.31 -25.04 13.90
N LEU A 104 -7.41 -24.38 12.74
CA LEU A 104 -7.50 -22.92 12.66
C LEU A 104 -8.76 -22.38 13.33
N SER A 105 -9.90 -23.05 13.14
CA SER A 105 -11.17 -22.66 13.77
C SER A 105 -11.07 -22.75 15.29
N VAL A 106 -10.42 -23.78 15.84
CA VAL A 106 -10.17 -23.92 17.28
C VAL A 106 -9.18 -22.85 17.76
N LYS A 107 -8.02 -22.72 17.09
CA LYS A 107 -6.95 -21.77 17.45
C LYS A 107 -7.46 -20.33 17.55
N TYR A 108 -8.33 -19.94 16.62
CA TYR A 108 -8.87 -18.59 16.55
C TYR A 108 -10.27 -18.45 17.16
N SER A 109 -10.82 -19.52 17.75
CA SER A 109 -12.13 -19.55 18.40
C SER A 109 -13.29 -19.17 17.45
N VAL A 110 -13.20 -19.57 16.19
CA VAL A 110 -14.23 -19.33 15.16
C VAL A 110 -15.36 -20.34 15.32
N GLN A 111 -16.48 -19.91 15.91
CA GLN A 111 -17.67 -20.74 16.10
C GLN A 111 -18.67 -20.63 14.94
N SER A 112 -18.73 -19.48 14.26
CA SER A 112 -19.67 -19.20 13.18
C SER A 112 -18.97 -18.49 12.01
N ILE A 113 -19.56 -18.60 10.82
CA ILE A 113 -19.12 -17.89 9.61
C ILE A 113 -20.22 -16.94 9.10
N PRO A 114 -19.87 -15.82 8.45
CA PRO A 114 -18.51 -15.38 8.11
C PRO A 114 -17.75 -14.86 9.33
N ALA A 115 -16.46 -15.19 9.43
CA ALA A 115 -15.54 -14.61 10.40
C ALA A 115 -14.29 -14.08 9.68
N LEU A 116 -13.81 -12.91 10.09
CA LEU A 116 -12.59 -12.32 9.57
C LEU A 116 -11.75 -11.90 10.76
N ILE A 117 -10.48 -12.30 10.75
CA ILE A 117 -9.52 -12.03 11.83
C ILE A 117 -8.27 -11.45 11.19
N PHE A 118 -7.81 -10.30 11.71
CA PHE A 118 -6.57 -9.69 11.27
C PHE A 118 -5.40 -10.08 12.17
N LEU A 119 -4.30 -10.46 11.52
CA LEU A 119 -3.01 -10.72 12.13
C LEU A 119 -1.98 -9.70 11.64
N ASN A 120 -0.98 -9.40 12.46
CA ASN A 120 0.21 -8.68 12.02
C ASN A 120 1.29 -9.62 11.45
N ARG A 121 2.44 -9.06 11.02
CA ARG A 121 3.57 -9.82 10.47
C ARG A 121 4.20 -10.85 11.42
N LYS A 122 3.90 -10.80 12.72
CA LYS A 122 4.37 -11.78 13.72
C LYS A 122 3.35 -12.89 13.99
N GLY A 123 2.18 -12.83 13.35
CA GLY A 123 1.08 -13.76 13.59
C GLY A 123 0.28 -13.44 14.86
N GLU A 124 0.50 -12.26 15.45
CA GLU A 124 -0.29 -11.78 16.59
C GLU A 124 -1.62 -11.22 16.08
N ILE A 125 -2.70 -11.52 16.80
CA ILE A 125 -4.03 -11.02 16.45
C ILE A 125 -4.10 -9.53 16.78
N ILE A 126 -4.41 -8.72 15.78
CA ILE A 126 -4.64 -7.28 15.93
C ILE A 126 -6.13 -6.92 15.92
N ASP A 127 -6.98 -7.77 15.32
CA ASP A 127 -8.43 -7.63 15.38
C ASP A 127 -9.13 -8.99 15.23
N ARG A 128 -9.92 -9.39 16.23
CA ARG A 128 -10.71 -10.63 16.23
C ARG A 128 -12.07 -10.46 15.56
N GLU A 129 -12.60 -9.25 15.53
CA GLU A 129 -13.94 -8.91 15.06
C GLU A 129 -13.88 -8.12 13.75
N ALA A 130 -12.82 -8.34 12.96
CA ALA A 130 -12.54 -7.57 11.76
C ALA A 130 -13.71 -7.59 10.76
N ARG A 131 -14.54 -8.64 10.76
CA ARG A 131 -15.78 -8.69 9.97
C ARG A 131 -16.72 -7.50 10.27
N ASN A 132 -16.84 -7.12 11.55
CA ASN A 132 -17.64 -5.96 11.98
C ASN A 132 -16.86 -4.65 11.78
N THR A 133 -15.56 -4.64 12.08
CA THR A 133 -14.68 -3.48 11.94
C THR A 133 -14.70 -2.94 10.50
N VAL A 134 -14.52 -3.81 9.49
CA VAL A 134 -14.49 -3.38 8.08
C VAL A 134 -15.81 -2.77 7.61
N LEU A 135 -16.93 -3.08 8.25
CA LEU A 135 -18.27 -2.58 7.87
C LEU A 135 -18.68 -1.32 8.65
N SER A 136 -18.16 -1.14 9.86
CA SER A 136 -18.65 -0.11 10.80
C SER A 136 -17.66 1.02 11.05
N GLN A 137 -16.36 0.78 10.86
CA GLN A 137 -15.35 1.80 11.05
C GLN A 137 -15.30 2.73 9.83
N GLU A 138 -15.64 4.00 10.04
CA GLU A 138 -15.43 5.04 9.03
C GLU A 138 -13.96 5.09 8.62
N ASN A 139 -13.72 5.24 7.32
CA ASN A 139 -12.37 5.33 6.76
C ASN A 139 -11.46 4.14 7.11
N PHE A 140 -12.01 2.94 7.38
CA PHE A 140 -11.24 1.73 7.68
C PHE A 140 -10.04 1.54 6.74
N VAL A 141 -10.24 1.68 5.43
CA VAL A 141 -9.18 1.52 4.43
C VAL A 141 -8.00 2.46 4.70
N TYR A 142 -8.26 3.70 5.12
CA TYR A 142 -7.22 4.67 5.42
C TYR A 142 -6.46 4.36 6.72
N SER A 143 -7.07 3.62 7.65
CA SER A 143 -6.42 3.17 8.88
C SER A 143 -5.44 2.01 8.67
N LEU A 144 -5.52 1.31 7.53
CA LEU A 144 -4.58 0.25 7.19
C LEU A 144 -3.17 0.81 6.96
N PRO A 145 -2.12 0.07 7.35
CA PRO A 145 -0.76 0.41 6.98
C PRO A 145 -0.65 0.48 5.47
N ASP A 146 0.02 1.48 4.93
CA ASP A 146 0.42 1.44 3.51
C ASP A 146 1.33 0.24 3.29
N LYS A 147 1.23 -0.41 2.11
CA LYS A 147 2.30 -1.29 1.64
C LYS A 147 3.54 -0.44 1.83
N ALA A 148 4.49 -1.01 2.56
CA ALA A 148 5.83 -0.54 2.37
C ALA A 148 6.05 -0.81 0.88
N ASP A 149 5.80 0.19 0.04
CA ASP A 149 6.61 0.34 -1.14
C ASP A 149 8.01 0.30 -0.52
N GLU A 150 8.73 -0.80 -0.65
CA GLU A 150 10.17 -0.78 -0.39
C GLU A 150 10.80 0.36 -1.21
N ALA A 151 10.12 0.78 -2.29
CA ALA A 151 10.35 2.01 -3.03
C ALA A 151 9.93 3.34 -2.36
N LEU A 152 9.11 3.40 -1.29
CA LEU A 152 8.62 4.61 -0.60
C LEU A 152 8.98 4.67 0.88
N LYS A 153 8.96 3.57 1.65
CA LYS A 153 9.44 3.62 3.05
C LYS A 153 10.96 3.75 3.13
N ASP A 154 11.66 3.30 2.08
CA ASP A 154 13.03 3.65 1.72
C ASP A 154 13.07 4.37 0.35
N SER A 155 12.06 5.18 -0.01
CA SER A 155 12.24 6.07 -1.17
C SER A 155 13.42 6.97 -0.88
N THR A 156 14.25 7.16 -1.91
CA THR A 156 15.19 8.27 -1.97
C THR A 156 14.51 9.56 -1.50
N VAL A 157 13.23 9.80 -1.79
CA VAL A 157 12.46 10.95 -1.26
C VAL A 157 12.40 11.01 0.27
N HIS A 158 12.00 9.96 0.99
CA HIS A 158 11.96 10.01 2.46
C HIS A 158 13.36 10.15 3.08
N VAL A 159 14.37 9.51 2.48
CA VAL A 159 15.78 9.67 2.90
C VAL A 159 16.23 11.11 2.71
N LEU A 160 15.90 11.71 1.56
CA LEU A 160 16.23 13.10 1.25
C LEU A 160 15.46 14.08 2.14
N LEU A 161 14.19 13.81 2.46
CA LEU A 161 13.41 14.62 3.39
C LEU A 161 14.02 14.57 4.80
N LYS A 162 14.45 13.40 5.28
CA LYS A 162 15.16 13.28 6.57
C LYS A 162 16.49 14.04 6.56
N ARG A 163 17.28 13.93 5.49
CA ARG A 163 18.54 14.68 5.31
C ARG A 163 18.28 16.19 5.29
N LEU A 164 17.26 16.63 4.55
CA LEU A 164 16.88 18.03 4.47
C LEU A 164 16.44 18.57 5.84
N VAL A 165 15.64 17.81 6.59
CA VAL A 165 15.25 18.16 7.97
C VAL A 165 16.50 18.34 8.84
N ALA A 166 17.42 17.37 8.81
CA ALA A 166 18.67 17.39 9.57
C ALA A 166 19.72 18.40 9.07
N ASN A 167 19.53 19.05 7.92
CA ASN A 167 20.52 19.95 7.34
C ASN A 167 20.55 21.31 8.09
N GLU A 168 21.46 21.46 9.05
CA GLU A 168 21.59 22.68 9.86
C GLU A 168 22.10 23.90 9.08
N SER A 169 22.67 23.71 7.88
CA SER A 169 23.20 24.83 7.07
C SER A 169 22.10 25.68 6.41
N LYS A 170 20.85 25.20 6.40
CA LYS A 170 19.71 25.90 5.82
C LYS A 170 18.62 26.15 6.87
N GLY A 171 18.06 27.36 6.89
CA GLY A 171 16.98 27.71 7.82
C GLY A 171 15.70 26.93 7.55
N ASN A 172 14.93 26.61 8.60
CA ASN A 172 13.67 25.87 8.48
C ASN A 172 12.66 26.55 7.54
N SER A 173 12.58 27.90 7.58
CA SER A 173 11.76 28.68 6.65
C SER A 173 12.13 28.42 5.19
N ASP A 174 13.42 28.40 4.87
CA ASP A 174 13.90 28.22 3.50
C ASP A 174 13.73 26.77 3.02
N LYS A 175 13.89 25.79 3.93
CA LYS A 175 13.57 24.37 3.64
C LYS A 175 12.08 24.21 3.30
N ALA A 176 11.20 24.79 4.12
CA ALA A 176 9.76 24.75 3.89
C ALA A 176 9.38 25.39 2.54
N GLU A 177 10.00 26.51 2.19
CA GLU A 177 9.75 27.21 0.93
C GLU A 177 10.25 26.42 -0.30
N GLY A 178 11.38 25.73 -0.16
CA GLY A 178 11.86 24.79 -1.18
C GLY A 178 10.89 23.62 -1.41
N LEU A 179 10.39 23.00 -0.34
CA LEU A 179 9.41 21.93 -0.43
C LEU A 179 8.06 22.40 -1.00
N LYS A 180 7.57 23.58 -0.61
CA LYS A 180 6.39 24.21 -1.22
C LYS A 180 6.57 24.43 -2.72
N THR A 181 7.78 24.80 -3.14
CA THR A 181 8.11 24.99 -4.56
C THR A 181 8.02 23.68 -5.32
N ILE A 182 8.56 22.58 -4.77
CA ILE A 182 8.42 21.22 -5.35
C ILE A 182 6.95 20.82 -5.44
N VAL A 183 6.15 21.02 -4.37
CA VAL A 183 4.70 20.72 -4.37
C VAL A 183 3.96 21.46 -5.49
N ARG A 184 4.32 22.73 -5.73
CA ARG A 184 3.75 23.52 -6.83
C ARG A 184 4.15 22.97 -8.20
N ILE A 185 5.41 22.58 -8.38
CA ILE A 185 5.90 21.95 -9.63
C ILE A 185 5.11 20.67 -9.90
N ILE A 186 5.02 19.77 -8.92
CA ILE A 186 4.29 18.51 -9.04
C ILE A 186 2.80 18.78 -9.37
N SER A 187 2.19 19.76 -8.70
CA SER A 187 0.78 20.10 -8.94
C SER A 187 0.55 20.60 -10.36
N ASN A 188 1.47 21.42 -10.90
CA ASN A 188 1.39 21.88 -12.29
C ASN A 188 1.52 20.73 -13.29
N LEU A 189 2.43 19.78 -13.06
CA LEU A 189 2.61 18.59 -13.90
C LEU A 189 1.37 17.67 -13.88
N ILE A 190 0.75 17.50 -12.70
CA ILE A 190 -0.48 16.70 -12.57
C ILE A 190 -1.66 17.38 -13.28
N GLN A 191 -1.80 18.69 -13.14
CA GLN A 191 -2.93 19.45 -13.68
C GLN A 191 -2.80 19.68 -15.19
N ASN A 192 -1.58 19.76 -15.71
CA ASN A 192 -1.29 20.07 -17.11
C ASN A 192 -0.25 19.07 -17.69
N PRO A 193 -0.59 17.77 -17.82
CA PRO A 193 0.36 16.77 -18.30
C PRO A 193 0.84 17.09 -19.72
N GLY A 194 2.15 17.12 -19.93
CA GLY A 194 2.75 17.37 -21.24
C GLY A 194 2.71 18.84 -21.71
N ASP A 195 2.22 19.78 -20.90
CA ASP A 195 2.24 21.21 -21.26
C ASP A 195 3.69 21.75 -21.22
N PRO A 196 4.25 22.20 -22.35
CA PRO A 196 5.64 22.68 -22.44
C PRO A 196 5.98 23.80 -21.44
N LYS A 197 4.98 24.58 -21.02
CA LYS A 197 5.15 25.66 -20.03
C LYS A 197 5.64 25.16 -18.68
N TYR A 198 5.21 23.96 -18.26
CA TYR A 198 5.53 23.40 -16.94
C TYR A 198 6.62 22.32 -16.99
N MET A 199 7.09 21.98 -18.18
CA MET A 199 8.09 20.94 -18.39
C MET A 199 9.54 21.43 -18.32
N SER A 200 9.78 22.75 -18.19
CA SER A 200 11.13 23.30 -18.15
C SER A 200 11.30 24.31 -17.02
N LEU A 201 12.37 24.17 -16.25
CA LEU A 201 12.79 25.08 -15.20
C LEU A 201 14.18 25.61 -15.52
N LYS A 202 14.29 26.89 -15.89
CA LYS A 202 15.59 27.49 -16.22
C LYS A 202 16.45 27.68 -14.98
N LYS A 203 17.75 27.36 -15.08
CA LYS A 203 18.72 27.48 -13.97
C LYS A 203 19.10 28.93 -13.63
N ASP A 204 18.88 29.87 -14.55
CA ASP A 204 19.08 31.31 -14.35
C ASP A 204 17.88 31.97 -13.63
N ASN A 205 16.79 31.24 -13.43
CA ASN A 205 15.62 31.77 -12.74
C ASN A 205 15.91 31.95 -11.24
N VAL A 206 15.72 33.17 -10.75
CA VAL A 206 15.99 33.54 -9.34
C VAL A 206 15.26 32.64 -8.34
N ALA A 207 14.01 32.23 -8.62
CA ALA A 207 13.26 31.37 -7.72
C ALA A 207 13.80 29.93 -7.74
N VAL A 208 14.31 29.44 -8.88
CA VAL A 208 14.98 28.13 -8.95
C VAL A 208 16.28 28.19 -8.14
N GLN A 209 17.10 29.23 -8.33
CA GLN A 209 18.38 29.38 -7.63
C GLN A 209 18.26 29.55 -6.12
N SER A 210 17.24 30.26 -5.64
CA SER A 210 17.06 30.54 -4.21
C SER A 210 16.24 29.47 -3.48
N LYS A 211 15.31 28.78 -4.17
CA LYS A 211 14.40 27.83 -3.52
C LYS A 211 14.78 26.37 -3.74
N LEU A 212 15.54 26.04 -4.79
CA LEU A 212 16.00 24.69 -5.13
C LEU A 212 17.54 24.63 -5.10
N ASP A 213 18.12 25.11 -4.01
CA ASP A 213 19.56 25.35 -3.79
C ASP A 213 20.27 24.23 -3.00
N THR A 214 19.55 23.21 -2.53
CA THR A 214 20.14 22.06 -1.82
C THR A 214 20.18 20.81 -2.69
N ALA A 215 21.16 19.94 -2.42
CA ALA A 215 21.27 18.65 -3.10
C ALA A 215 19.99 17.81 -2.94
N GLU A 216 19.37 17.83 -1.76
CA GLU A 216 18.14 17.07 -1.51
C GLU A 216 16.98 17.55 -2.37
N LEU A 217 16.79 18.86 -2.51
CA LEU A 217 15.71 19.43 -3.34
C LEU A 217 15.92 19.12 -4.82
N LEU A 218 17.18 19.18 -5.29
CA LEU A 218 17.54 18.83 -6.65
C LEU A 218 17.39 17.33 -6.94
N GLU A 219 17.72 16.46 -5.99
CA GLU A 219 17.49 15.03 -6.13
C GLU A 219 15.98 14.69 -6.12
N ILE A 220 15.19 15.35 -5.27
CA ILE A 220 13.72 15.22 -5.31
C ILE A 220 13.18 15.64 -6.69
N LEU A 221 13.71 16.72 -7.27
CA LEU A 221 13.35 17.17 -8.62
C LEU A 221 13.62 16.09 -9.68
N LYS A 222 14.75 15.37 -9.55
CA LYS A 222 15.08 14.23 -10.44
C LYS A 222 14.12 13.07 -10.27
N ILE A 223 13.74 12.73 -9.04
CA ILE A 223 12.80 11.64 -8.75
C ILE A 223 11.42 11.91 -9.34
N ILE A 224 10.96 13.18 -9.35
CA ILE A 224 9.68 13.55 -9.97
C ILE A 224 9.74 13.67 -11.50
N GLY A 225 10.86 13.23 -12.11
CA GLY A 225 10.98 13.04 -13.56
C GLY A 225 11.69 14.17 -14.31
N PHE A 226 12.42 15.05 -13.63
CA PHE A 226 13.28 16.04 -14.31
C PHE A 226 14.68 15.49 -14.57
N SER A 227 15.21 15.74 -15.76
CA SER A 227 16.61 15.57 -16.09
C SER A 227 17.31 16.93 -16.11
N GLU A 228 18.61 16.94 -15.80
CA GLU A 228 19.41 18.16 -15.78
C GLU A 228 20.11 18.35 -17.12
N THR A 229 19.97 19.54 -17.71
CA THR A 229 20.70 19.97 -18.90
C THR A 229 21.66 21.10 -18.55
N LYS A 230 22.38 21.65 -19.54
CA LYS A 230 23.28 22.78 -19.33
C LYS A 230 22.56 23.98 -18.70
N ASP A 231 21.39 24.34 -19.23
CA ASP A 231 20.72 25.62 -18.93
C ASP A 231 19.39 25.45 -18.17
N ALA A 232 18.85 24.23 -18.06
CA ALA A 232 17.54 23.97 -17.45
C ALA A 232 17.41 22.57 -16.83
N PHE A 233 16.38 22.38 -16.02
CA PHE A 233 15.83 21.07 -15.68
C PHE A 233 14.61 20.81 -16.58
N VAL A 234 14.54 19.62 -17.19
CA VAL A 234 13.52 19.26 -18.17
C VAL A 234 12.76 18.02 -17.72
N ALA A 235 11.44 18.13 -17.58
CA ALA A 235 10.56 17.03 -17.20
C ALA A 235 10.39 16.01 -18.34
N THR A 236 10.17 14.75 -17.97
CA THR A 236 9.74 13.71 -18.91
C THR A 236 8.39 14.06 -19.54
N GLU A 237 8.20 13.69 -20.81
CA GLU A 237 6.95 13.89 -21.56
C GLU A 237 5.78 13.09 -21.00
N ASN A 238 6.06 11.95 -20.35
CA ASN A 238 5.05 11.02 -19.85
C ASN A 238 5.27 10.74 -18.34
N PRO A 239 4.99 11.70 -17.45
CA PRO A 239 5.19 11.51 -16.02
C PRO A 239 4.20 10.49 -15.44
N ASN A 240 4.68 9.66 -14.50
CA ASN A 240 3.81 8.77 -13.74
C ASN A 240 2.96 9.59 -12.74
N LEU A 241 1.73 9.91 -13.14
CA LEU A 241 0.82 10.79 -12.37
C LEU A 241 0.47 10.23 -10.98
N ASN A 242 0.42 8.91 -10.82
CA ASN A 242 0.14 8.31 -9.52
C ASN A 242 1.34 8.45 -8.58
N ALA A 243 2.55 8.20 -9.07
CA ALA A 243 3.77 8.44 -8.31
C ALA A 243 3.90 9.91 -7.90
N LEU A 244 3.60 10.84 -8.81
CA LEU A 244 3.59 12.28 -8.52
C LEU A 244 2.59 12.65 -7.41
N LYS A 245 1.37 12.11 -7.44
CA LYS A 245 0.36 12.34 -6.38
C LYS A 245 0.88 11.86 -5.02
N SER A 246 1.42 10.64 -4.95
CA SER A 246 1.97 10.08 -3.71
C SER A 246 3.14 10.89 -3.18
N ILE A 247 4.10 11.28 -4.03
CA ILE A 247 5.26 12.10 -3.63
C ILE A 247 4.80 13.47 -3.11
N ARG A 248 3.81 14.09 -3.77
CA ARG A 248 3.25 15.37 -3.34
C ARG A 248 2.66 15.27 -1.92
N GLU A 249 1.88 14.23 -1.64
CA GLU A 249 1.28 14.00 -0.32
C GLU A 249 2.34 13.80 0.76
N ILE A 250 3.39 13.04 0.48
CA ILE A 250 4.54 12.85 1.39
C ILE A 250 5.20 14.19 1.72
N ILE A 251 5.54 14.98 0.70
CA ILE A 251 6.20 16.28 0.91
C ILE A 251 5.29 17.22 1.69
N GLN A 252 4.00 17.27 1.37
CA GLN A 252 3.01 18.07 2.08
C GLN A 252 2.92 17.71 3.57
N GLY A 253 3.00 16.42 3.91
CA GLY A 253 3.00 15.95 5.29
C GLY A 253 4.20 16.39 6.12
N VAL A 254 5.35 16.66 5.48
CA VAL A 254 6.60 17.06 6.17
C VAL A 254 6.70 18.57 6.38
N ILE A 255 6.10 19.39 5.51
CA ILE A 255 6.20 20.87 5.59
C ILE A 255 5.87 21.44 6.98
N PRO A 256 4.84 20.97 7.72
CA PRO A 256 4.54 21.47 9.06
C PRO A 256 5.66 21.28 10.10
N SER A 257 6.60 20.35 9.87
CA SER A 257 7.73 20.11 10.79
C SER A 257 8.79 21.23 10.81
N PHE A 258 8.67 22.20 9.90
CA PHE A 258 9.55 23.37 9.80
C PHE A 258 8.97 24.64 10.44
N GLN A 259 7.75 24.57 11.01
CA GLN A 259 7.08 25.64 11.75
C GLN A 259 7.44 25.58 13.23
#